data_AF-A0A1G6LP31-F1
#
_entry.id   AF-A0A1G6LP31-F1
#
_cell.length_a   1.000
_cell.length_b   1.000
_cell.length_c   1.000
_cell.angle_alpha   90.00
_cell.angle_beta   90.00
_cell.angle_gamma   90.00
#
_symmetry.space_group_name_H-M   'P 1'
#
loop_
_entity.id
_entity.type
_entity.pdbx_description
1 polymer ?
#
loop_
_entity_poly.entity_id
_entity_poly.type
_entity_poly.pdbx_seq_one_letter_code
_entity_poly.pdbx_strand_id
1 'polypeptide(L)'
;MSKCKLCNRKGLFFKTNKYGLCEPCTQTLVMTLERDKEIFDDSIELINISKNIDTKLSRIEVIEEIGERLLKYEKKKIKTVDPKPSKLLKSIPSLREDTIVRHYKKYFKSEIKKIKDYKTSKTRIKKFQEYYNQIEEHKNYLKKPKALDKYLSKINDLKDKEL
;
A
#
# COMPACT_ATOMS: atom_id res chain seq x y z
N MET A 1 25.24 23.97 24.66
CA MET A 1 24.24 23.17 25.39
C MET A 1 23.57 22.20 24.44
N SER A 2 23.52 20.92 24.79
CA SER A 2 22.78 19.90 24.05
C SER A 2 21.30 20.25 23.96
N LYS A 3 20.69 20.03 22.79
CA LYS A 3 19.26 20.25 22.52
C LYS A 3 18.68 18.99 21.88
N CYS A 4 17.56 18.49 22.38
CA CYS A 4 16.90 17.33 21.78
C CYS A 4 16.32 17.70 20.41
N LYS A 5 16.69 16.95 19.37
CA LYS A 5 16.19 17.15 17.99
C LYS A 5 14.68 16.93 17.86
N LEU A 6 14.09 16.09 18.73
CA LEU A 6 12.67 15.77 18.65
C LEU A 6 11.80 16.77 19.41
N CYS A 7 12.04 16.97 20.71
CA CYS A 7 11.20 17.80 21.59
C CYS A 7 11.75 19.19 21.89
N ASN A 8 12.91 19.56 21.32
CA ASN A 8 13.57 20.86 21.48
C ASN A 8 13.98 21.26 22.91
N ARG A 9 13.81 20.40 23.92
CA ARG A 9 14.29 20.63 25.30
C ARG A 9 15.81 20.82 25.33
N LYS A 10 16.29 21.71 26.21
CA LYS A 10 17.69 22.07 26.46
C LYS A 10 17.85 22.50 27.92
N GLY A 11 19.07 22.47 28.46
CA GLY A 11 19.36 22.82 29.86
C GLY A 11 20.81 22.57 30.22
N LEU A 12 21.28 23.14 31.33
CA LEU A 12 22.70 23.09 31.72
C LEU A 12 23.19 21.65 31.99
N PHE A 13 22.29 20.81 32.52
CA PHE A 13 22.52 19.38 32.76
C PHE A 13 21.78 18.47 31.76
N PHE A 14 21.27 19.03 30.67
CA PHE A 14 20.48 18.28 29.70
C PHE A 14 21.38 17.47 28.77
N LYS A 15 21.27 16.14 28.85
CA LYS A 15 22.04 15.21 28.01
C LYS A 15 21.20 14.67 26.86
N THR A 16 21.85 14.46 25.72
CA THR A 16 21.28 13.76 24.57
C THR A 16 22.19 12.59 24.20
N ASN A 17 21.60 11.51 23.66
CA ASN A 17 22.36 10.39 23.12
C ASN A 17 23.11 10.78 21.82
N LYS A 18 23.84 9.81 21.24
CA LYS A 18 24.60 9.98 19.98
C LYS A 18 23.75 10.40 18.77
N TYR A 19 22.42 10.25 18.84
CA TYR A 19 21.49 10.66 17.80
C TYR A 19 20.92 12.06 18.01
N GLY A 20 21.22 12.70 19.15
CA GLY A 20 20.72 14.02 19.53
C GLY A 20 19.32 13.98 20.16
N LEU A 21 18.94 12.88 20.81
CA LEU A 21 17.65 12.70 21.49
C LEU A 21 17.85 12.61 23.01
N CYS A 22 16.92 13.15 23.79
CA CYS A 22 16.86 12.84 25.22
C CYS A 22 16.28 11.45 25.45
N GLU A 23 16.46 10.92 26.66
CA GLU A 23 16.04 9.56 27.02
C GLU A 23 14.54 9.30 26.76
N PRO A 24 13.59 10.16 27.20
CA PRO A 24 12.17 9.92 26.92
C PRO A 24 11.86 9.90 25.41
N CYS A 25 12.45 10.82 24.64
CA CYS A 25 12.26 10.85 23.19
C CYS A 25 12.86 9.64 22.48
N THR A 26 13.92 9.06 23.05
CA THR A 26 14.54 7.85 22.51
C THR A 26 13.63 6.66 22.74
N GLN A 27 13.12 6.48 23.96
CA GLN A 27 12.18 5.40 24.29
C GLN A 27 10.91 5.47 23.45
N THR A 28 10.29 6.65 23.36
CA THR A 28 9.10 6.84 22.50
C THR A 28 9.39 6.50 21.03
N LEU A 29 10.56 6.91 20.52
CA LEU A 29 10.94 6.60 19.14
C LEU A 29 11.13 5.10 18.94
N VAL A 30 11.84 4.41 19.84
CA VAL A 30 12.08 2.96 19.75
C VAL A 30 10.76 2.20 19.71
N MET A 31 9.84 2.46 20.65
CA MET A 31 8.51 1.82 20.66
C MET A 31 7.71 2.11 19.39
N THR A 32 7.82 3.33 18.85
CA THR A 32 7.16 3.67 17.56
C THR A 32 7.74 2.84 16.43
N LEU A 33 9.07 2.71 16.36
CA LEU A 33 9.74 1.97 15.28
C LEU A 33 9.47 0.47 15.35
N GLU A 34 9.42 -0.11 16.55
CA GLU A 34 9.09 -1.53 16.75
C GLU A 34 7.66 -1.82 16.28
N ARG A 35 6.68 -1.06 16.77
CA ARG A 35 5.28 -1.19 16.34
C ARG A 35 5.12 -0.97 14.84
N ASP A 36 5.75 0.06 14.29
CA ASP A 36 5.64 0.39 12.87
C ASP A 36 6.27 -0.70 12.00
N LYS A 37 7.33 -1.36 12.49
CA LYS A 37 7.96 -2.49 11.82
C LYS A 37 7.02 -3.70 11.79
N GLU A 38 6.42 -4.07 12.91
CA GLU A 38 5.45 -5.18 12.97
C GLU A 38 4.30 -4.97 11.98
N ILE A 39 3.67 -3.78 12.01
CA ILE A 39 2.58 -3.44 11.10
C ILE A 39 3.03 -3.45 9.63
N PHE A 40 4.26 -3.01 9.35
CA PHE A 40 4.82 -3.05 8.00
C PHE A 40 4.99 -4.49 7.51
N ASP A 41 5.59 -5.35 8.32
CA ASP A 41 5.84 -6.75 8.00
C ASP A 41 4.52 -7.50 7.75
N ASP A 42 3.52 -7.32 8.63
CA ASP A 42 2.17 -7.87 8.49
C ASP A 42 1.48 -7.37 7.20
N SER A 43 1.65 -6.09 6.89
CA SER A 43 1.06 -5.48 5.68
C SER A 43 1.66 -6.07 4.41
N ILE A 44 2.98 -6.29 4.38
CA ILE A 44 3.66 -6.96 3.27
C ILE A 44 3.19 -8.41 3.11
N GLU A 45 3.07 -9.14 4.21
CA GLU A 45 2.54 -10.50 4.17
C GLU A 45 1.13 -10.54 3.57
N LEU A 46 0.21 -9.70 4.07
CA LEU A 46 -1.17 -9.61 3.59
C LEU A 46 -1.26 -9.22 2.11
N ILE A 47 -0.40 -8.31 1.62
CA ILE A 47 -0.30 -7.97 0.19
C ILE A 47 0.02 -9.21 -0.64
N ASN A 48 0.91 -10.07 -0.15
CA ASN A 48 1.37 -11.25 -0.87
C ASN A 48 0.31 -12.37 -0.87
N ILE A 49 -0.31 -12.66 0.28
CA ILE A 49 -1.19 -13.83 0.44
C ILE A 49 -2.65 -13.56 0.04
N SER A 50 -3.14 -12.32 0.15
CA SER A 50 -4.56 -12.03 -0.08
C SER A 50 -5.00 -12.31 -1.52
N LYS A 51 -6.26 -12.73 -1.68
CA LYS A 51 -6.97 -12.83 -2.97
C LYS A 51 -7.89 -11.63 -3.22
N ASN A 52 -8.10 -10.77 -2.24
CA ASN A 52 -8.91 -9.56 -2.35
C ASN A 52 -7.98 -8.38 -2.70
N ILE A 53 -8.24 -7.70 -3.82
CA ILE A 53 -7.43 -6.56 -4.27
C ILE A 53 -7.56 -5.36 -3.31
N ASP A 54 -8.75 -5.07 -2.81
CA ASP A 54 -9.02 -3.95 -1.91
C ASP A 54 -8.22 -4.10 -0.61
N THR A 55 -8.13 -5.33 -0.09
CA THR A 55 -7.26 -5.63 1.06
C THR A 55 -5.80 -5.30 0.77
N LYS A 56 -5.29 -5.66 -0.42
CA LYS A 56 -3.89 -5.36 -0.78
C LYS A 56 -3.67 -3.85 -0.89
N LEU A 57 -4.59 -3.13 -1.52
CA LEU A 57 -4.50 -1.68 -1.67
C LEU A 57 -4.56 -0.97 -0.32
N SER A 58 -5.48 -1.36 0.56
CA SER A 58 -5.55 -0.86 1.94
C SER A 58 -4.26 -1.12 2.72
N ARG A 59 -3.58 -2.26 2.51
CA ARG A 59 -2.28 -2.50 3.16
C ARG A 59 -1.16 -1.62 2.62
N ILE A 60 -1.22 -1.26 1.33
CA ILE A 60 -0.27 -0.31 0.74
C ILE A 60 -0.49 1.09 1.33
N GLU A 61 -1.73 1.50 1.58
CA GLU A 61 -2.06 2.75 2.27
C GLU A 61 -1.49 2.77 3.70
N VAL A 62 -1.62 1.67 4.46
CA VAL A 62 -1.01 1.55 5.80
C VAL A 62 0.52 1.72 5.74
N ILE A 63 1.18 1.14 4.74
CA ILE A 63 2.62 1.31 4.53
C ILE A 63 2.97 2.78 4.20
N GLU A 64 2.14 3.45 3.40
CA GLU A 64 2.27 4.87 3.08
C GLU A 64 2.15 5.74 4.33
N GLU A 65 1.15 5.50 5.19
CA GLU A 65 0.97 6.20 6.47
C GLU A 65 2.16 6.01 7.43
N ILE A 66 2.74 4.81 7.49
CA ILE A 66 3.99 4.56 8.22
C ILE A 66 5.11 5.42 7.65
N GLY A 67 5.29 5.42 6.33
CA GLY A 67 6.29 6.25 5.64
C GLY A 67 6.14 7.74 5.96
N GLU A 68 4.92 8.27 5.91
CA GLU A 68 4.61 9.68 6.22
C GLU A 68 4.90 10.02 7.68
N ARG A 69 4.48 9.15 8.60
CA ARG A 69 4.76 9.29 10.03
C ARG A 69 6.26 9.29 10.30
N LEU A 70 7.03 8.46 9.62
CA LEU A 70 8.47 8.36 9.82
C LEU A 70 9.24 9.51 9.15
N LEU A 71 8.68 10.11 8.10
CA LEU A 71 9.28 11.24 7.37
C LEU A 71 9.56 12.45 8.28
N LYS A 72 8.74 12.67 9.32
CA LYS A 72 8.95 13.75 10.29
C LYS A 72 10.28 13.64 11.05
N TYR A 73 10.76 12.42 11.28
CA TYR A 73 12.04 12.16 11.93
C TYR A 73 13.20 12.37 10.94
N GLU A 74 13.05 11.93 9.69
CA GLU A 74 14.02 12.17 8.63
C GLU A 74 14.25 13.68 8.41
N LYS A 75 13.19 14.49 8.35
CA LYS A 75 13.27 15.96 8.26
C LYS A 75 14.05 16.60 9.41
N LYS A 76 14.05 15.97 10.59
CA LYS A 76 14.81 16.38 11.78
C LYS A 76 16.23 15.80 11.82
N LYS A 77 16.70 15.16 10.75
CA LYS A 77 17.99 14.46 10.67
C LYS A 77 18.13 13.38 11.77
N ILE A 78 17.02 12.73 12.11
CA ILE A 78 16.96 11.56 12.99
C ILE A 78 16.86 10.34 12.08
N LYS A 79 17.77 9.37 12.24
CA LYS A 79 17.73 8.11 11.49
C LYS A 79 16.64 7.21 12.09
N THR A 80 15.83 6.59 11.24
CA THR A 80 14.72 5.70 11.64
C THR A 80 14.84 4.33 10.99
N VAL A 81 14.48 4.23 9.73
CA VAL A 81 14.40 2.97 8.97
C VAL A 81 15.25 3.02 7.69
N ASP A 82 15.58 1.85 7.16
CA ASP A 82 16.19 1.66 5.84
C ASP A 82 15.26 0.76 4.99
N PRO A 83 14.85 1.18 3.78
CA PRO A 83 15.15 2.45 3.11
C PRO A 83 14.61 3.67 3.87
N LYS A 84 15.26 4.82 3.70
CA LYS A 84 14.79 6.10 4.26
C LYS A 84 13.30 6.32 3.96
N PRO A 85 12.51 6.90 4.88
CA PRO A 85 11.09 7.16 4.66
C PRO A 85 10.78 7.88 3.33
N SER A 86 11.58 8.88 2.97
CA SER A 86 11.46 9.59 1.68
C SER A 86 11.65 8.68 0.46
N LYS A 87 12.54 7.68 0.54
CA LYS A 87 12.74 6.67 -0.50
C LYS A 87 11.59 5.66 -0.52
N LEU A 88 11.13 5.21 0.65
CA LEU A 88 9.98 4.32 0.78
C LEU A 88 8.75 4.94 0.11
N LEU A 89 8.41 6.19 0.45
CA LEU A 89 7.26 6.90 -0.12
C LEU A 89 7.33 7.04 -1.64
N LYS A 90 8.53 7.29 -2.19
CA LYS A 90 8.73 7.33 -3.66
C LYS A 90 8.47 5.99 -4.35
N SER A 91 8.57 4.87 -3.63
CA SER A 91 8.35 3.53 -4.16
C SER A 91 6.87 3.11 -4.15
N ILE A 92 6.04 3.75 -3.33
CA ILE A 92 4.63 3.38 -3.12
C ILE A 92 3.82 3.36 -4.42
N PRO A 93 3.90 4.36 -5.33
CA PRO A 93 3.16 4.30 -6.58
C PRO A 93 3.52 3.06 -7.43
N SER A 94 4.81 2.71 -7.50
CA SER A 94 5.25 1.51 -8.24
C SER A 94 4.74 0.23 -7.58
N LEU A 95 4.81 0.14 -6.25
CA LEU A 95 4.30 -1.00 -5.50
C LEU A 95 2.78 -1.20 -5.73
N ARG A 96 2.02 -0.10 -5.77
CA ARG A 96 0.59 -0.09 -6.05
C ARG A 96 0.30 -0.61 -7.46
N GLU A 97 0.98 -0.06 -8.47
CA GLU A 97 0.86 -0.49 -9.87
C GLU A 97 1.17 -1.98 -10.05
N ASP A 98 2.31 -2.43 -9.54
CA ASP A 98 2.76 -3.82 -9.64
C ASP A 98 1.80 -4.78 -8.94
N THR A 99 1.19 -4.35 -7.83
CA THR A 99 0.22 -5.14 -7.08
C THR A 99 -1.08 -5.31 -7.87
N ILE A 100 -1.60 -4.24 -8.46
CA ILE A 100 -2.81 -4.27 -9.31
C ILE A 100 -2.57 -5.18 -10.53
N VAL A 101 -1.47 -4.97 -11.26
CA VAL A 101 -1.17 -5.75 -12.47
C VAL A 101 -0.97 -7.24 -12.14
N ARG A 102 -0.21 -7.55 -11.08
CA ARG A 102 -0.01 -8.95 -10.65
C ARG A 102 -1.33 -9.59 -10.19
N HIS A 103 -2.19 -8.85 -9.51
CA HIS A 103 -3.49 -9.34 -9.06
C HIS A 103 -4.33 -9.79 -10.26
N TYR A 104 -4.55 -8.92 -11.24
CA TYR A 104 -5.37 -9.25 -12.41
C TYR A 104 -4.71 -10.33 -13.27
N LYS A 105 -3.38 -10.33 -13.41
CA LYS A 105 -2.67 -11.42 -14.07
C LYS A 105 -2.93 -12.79 -13.41
N LYS A 106 -3.01 -12.83 -12.08
CA LYS A 106 -3.18 -14.07 -11.32
C LYS A 106 -4.64 -14.54 -11.24
N TYR A 107 -5.57 -13.63 -10.94
CA TYR A 107 -6.94 -14.00 -10.54
C TYR A 107 -8.01 -13.78 -11.62
N PHE A 108 -7.70 -13.11 -12.72
CA PHE A 108 -8.70 -12.81 -13.76
C PHE A 108 -9.42 -14.06 -14.27
N LYS A 109 -8.68 -15.10 -14.65
CA LYS A 109 -9.30 -16.34 -15.18
C LYS A 109 -10.24 -17.01 -14.17
N SER A 110 -9.84 -17.06 -12.89
CA SER A 110 -10.68 -17.64 -11.85
C SER A 110 -11.93 -16.82 -11.60
N GLU A 111 -11.84 -15.48 -11.67
CA GLU A 111 -12.99 -14.61 -11.45
C GLU A 111 -14.00 -14.73 -12.60
N ILE A 112 -13.52 -14.72 -13.84
CA ILE A 112 -14.36 -14.98 -15.03
C ILE A 112 -15.06 -16.33 -14.93
N LYS A 113 -14.38 -17.38 -14.45
CA LYS A 113 -14.99 -18.70 -14.25
C LYS A 113 -16.15 -18.62 -13.25
N LYS A 114 -15.94 -18.02 -12.08
CA LYS A 114 -17.00 -17.83 -11.08
C LYS A 114 -18.20 -17.07 -11.65
N ILE A 115 -17.94 -16.03 -12.45
CA ILE A 115 -19.02 -15.28 -13.10
C ILE A 115 -19.80 -16.19 -14.06
N LYS A 116 -19.12 -17.05 -14.83
CA LYS A 116 -19.79 -17.99 -15.74
C LYS A 116 -20.60 -19.08 -15.03
N ASP A 117 -20.22 -19.44 -13.81
CA ASP A 117 -20.90 -20.47 -13.02
C ASP A 117 -22.28 -19.99 -12.48
N TYR A 118 -22.62 -18.69 -12.57
CA TYR A 118 -23.97 -18.21 -12.25
C TYR A 118 -24.99 -18.72 -13.26
N LYS A 119 -26.17 -19.14 -12.76
CA LYS A 119 -27.22 -19.80 -13.57
C LYS A 119 -27.81 -18.92 -14.68
N THR A 120 -28.10 -17.66 -14.40
CA THR A 120 -28.85 -16.80 -15.32
C THR A 120 -27.96 -15.80 -16.03
N SER A 121 -28.20 -15.58 -17.33
CA SER A 121 -27.46 -14.59 -18.13
C SER A 121 -27.54 -13.19 -17.53
N LYS A 122 -28.72 -12.81 -16.99
CA LYS A 122 -28.91 -11.52 -16.29
C LYS A 122 -27.93 -11.33 -15.13
N THR A 123 -27.73 -12.36 -14.31
CA THR A 123 -26.77 -12.28 -13.20
C THR A 123 -25.33 -12.25 -13.71
N ARG A 124 -25.00 -13.01 -14.76
CA ARG A 124 -23.68 -12.99 -15.39
C ARG A 124 -23.32 -11.61 -15.94
N ILE A 125 -24.22 -10.99 -16.71
CA ILE A 125 -24.05 -9.64 -17.26
C ILE A 125 -23.80 -8.63 -16.14
N LYS A 126 -24.62 -8.66 -15.06
CA LYS A 126 -24.43 -7.77 -13.90
C LYS A 126 -23.04 -7.95 -13.29
N LYS A 127 -22.63 -9.20 -13.05
CA LYS A 127 -21.34 -9.53 -12.44
C LYS A 127 -20.14 -9.16 -13.33
N PHE A 128 -20.27 -9.32 -14.65
CA PHE A 128 -19.27 -8.81 -15.59
C PHE A 128 -19.16 -7.29 -15.53
N GLN A 129 -20.28 -6.57 -15.46
CA GLN A 129 -20.24 -5.11 -15.34
C GLN A 129 -19.60 -4.65 -14.02
N GLU A 130 -19.95 -5.28 -12.89
CA GLU A 130 -19.30 -5.00 -11.60
C GLU A 130 -17.79 -5.20 -11.68
N TYR A 131 -17.33 -6.30 -12.29
CA TYR A 131 -15.91 -6.59 -12.42
C TYR A 131 -15.20 -5.65 -13.41
N TYR A 132 -15.87 -5.26 -14.49
CA TYR A 132 -15.38 -4.24 -15.42
C TYR A 132 -15.12 -2.92 -14.70
N ASN A 133 -16.12 -2.43 -13.97
CA ASN A 133 -16.04 -1.15 -13.24
C ASN A 133 -14.91 -1.19 -12.21
N GLN A 134 -14.71 -2.31 -11.52
CA GLN A 134 -13.60 -2.46 -10.58
C GLN A 134 -12.23 -2.37 -11.27
N ILE A 135 -12.05 -3.02 -12.42
CA ILE A 135 -10.78 -2.93 -13.19
C ILE A 135 -10.55 -1.51 -13.69
N GLU A 136 -11.61 -0.85 -14.15
CA GLU A 136 -11.55 0.53 -14.64
C GLU A 136 -11.18 1.51 -13.52
N GLU A 137 -11.77 1.37 -12.34
CA GLU A 137 -11.39 2.16 -11.17
C GLU A 137 -9.91 1.96 -10.83
N HIS A 138 -9.43 0.72 -10.82
CA HIS A 138 -8.02 0.43 -10.53
C HIS A 138 -7.05 0.93 -11.59
N LYS A 139 -7.52 1.15 -12.82
CA LYS A 139 -6.72 1.72 -13.91
C LYS A 139 -6.28 3.16 -13.63
N ASN A 140 -7.04 3.90 -12.81
CA ASN A 140 -6.71 5.27 -12.40
C ASN A 140 -5.43 5.34 -11.54
N TYR A 141 -5.02 4.24 -10.92
CA TYR A 141 -3.79 4.17 -10.14
C TYR A 141 -2.55 3.82 -10.99
N LEU A 142 -2.69 3.64 -12.31
CA LEU A 142 -1.60 3.23 -13.18
C LEU A 142 -1.01 4.39 -13.97
N LYS A 143 0.32 4.58 -13.92
CA LYS A 143 1.06 5.43 -14.87
C LYS A 143 0.87 4.98 -16.32
N LYS A 144 0.71 3.67 -16.55
CA LYS A 144 0.41 3.08 -17.86
C LYS A 144 -0.96 2.41 -17.82
N PRO A 145 -2.05 3.16 -18.03
CA PRO A 145 -3.42 2.65 -18.00
C PRO A 145 -3.64 1.44 -18.91
N LYS A 146 -2.89 1.37 -20.03
CA LYS A 146 -3.01 0.31 -21.04
C LYS A 146 -2.69 -1.10 -20.54
N ALA A 147 -2.02 -1.24 -19.39
CA ALA A 147 -1.68 -2.54 -18.83
C ALA A 147 -2.91 -3.41 -18.52
N LEU A 148 -4.07 -2.79 -18.28
CA LEU A 148 -5.33 -3.49 -17.99
C LEU A 148 -6.31 -3.58 -19.16
N ASP A 149 -6.05 -2.91 -20.29
CA ASP A 149 -6.99 -2.83 -21.43
C ASP A 149 -7.39 -4.21 -21.94
N LYS A 150 -6.44 -5.14 -22.04
CA LYS A 150 -6.71 -6.52 -22.47
C LYS A 150 -7.75 -7.24 -21.61
N TYR A 151 -7.84 -6.91 -20.32
CA TYR A 151 -8.81 -7.52 -19.41
C TYR A 151 -10.20 -6.89 -19.61
N LEU A 152 -10.26 -5.57 -19.77
CA LEU A 152 -11.49 -4.83 -20.05
C LEU A 152 -12.12 -5.26 -21.37
N SER A 153 -11.34 -5.30 -22.46
CA SER A 153 -11.81 -5.80 -23.77
C SER A 153 -12.35 -7.22 -23.64
N LYS A 154 -11.66 -8.08 -22.89
CA LYS A 154 -12.09 -9.46 -22.72
C LYS A 154 -13.39 -9.60 -21.93
N ILE A 155 -13.64 -8.72 -20.96
CA ILE A 155 -14.92 -8.71 -20.22
C ILE A 155 -16.05 -8.27 -21.14
N ASN A 156 -15.84 -7.24 -21.97
CA ASN A 156 -16.84 -6.79 -22.95
C ASN A 156 -17.21 -7.91 -23.93
N ASP A 157 -16.22 -8.58 -24.55
CA ASP A 157 -16.46 -9.72 -25.44
C ASP A 157 -17.29 -10.84 -24.78
N LEU A 158 -17.13 -11.03 -23.47
CA LEU A 158 -17.83 -12.07 -22.72
C LEU A 158 -19.24 -11.63 -22.38
N LYS A 159 -19.42 -10.36 -22.01
CA LYS A 159 -20.73 -9.77 -21.73
C LYS A 159 -21.61 -9.78 -22.99
N ASP A 160 -21.06 -9.46 -24.15
CA ASP A 160 -21.79 -9.44 -25.42
C ASP A 160 -22.27 -10.83 -25.86
N LYS A 161 -21.60 -11.90 -25.41
CA LYS A 161 -22.03 -13.30 -25.65
C LYS A 161 -23.15 -13.78 -24.73
N GLU A 162 -23.48 -13.00 -23.70
CA GLU A 162 -24.57 -13.30 -22.76
C GLU A 162 -25.88 -12.58 -23.13
N LEU A 163 -25.80 -11.63 -24.07
CA LEU A 163 -26.93 -10.90 -24.66
C LEU A 163 -27.53 -11.70 -25.82
#